data_AF-A0A2H0PQL1-F1
#
_entry.id   AF-A0A2H0PQL1-F1
#
_cell.length_a   1.000
_cell.length_b   1.000
_cell.length_c   1.000
_cell.angle_alpha   90.00
_cell.angle_beta   90.00
_cell.angle_gamma   90.00
#
_symmetry.space_group_name_H-M   'P 1'
#
loop_
_entity.id
_entity.type
_entity.pdbx_description
1 polymer ?
#
loop_
_entity_poly.entity_id
_entity_poly.type
_entity_poly.pdbx_seq_one_letter_code
_entity_poly.pdbx_strand_id
1 'polypeptide(L)'
;MQPAVRNYMARIGRKGGQKSRRSLDSEEAKLMVSIREARRAFRKFHTECFWSYDPTLKIAADDLSWVKEQLIKYGGREAWKMGSRLCR
;
A
#
# COMPACT_ATOMS: atom_id res chain seq x y z
N MET A 1 1.26 -36.36 -13.52
CA MET A 1 1.25 -35.48 -12.33
C MET A 1 0.74 -36.29 -11.14
N GLN A 2 1.47 -36.33 -10.03
CA GLN A 2 1.08 -37.16 -8.87
C GLN A 2 -0.24 -36.65 -8.23
N PRO A 3 -1.14 -37.54 -7.77
CA PRO A 3 -2.44 -37.15 -7.20
C PRO A 3 -2.32 -36.16 -6.02
N ALA A 4 -1.27 -36.30 -5.20
CA ALA A 4 -1.01 -35.43 -4.06
C ALA A 4 -0.78 -33.96 -4.47
N VAL A 5 -0.06 -33.72 -5.56
CA VAL A 5 0.23 -32.36 -6.07
C VAL A 5 -1.04 -31.70 -6.59
N ARG A 6 -1.90 -32.44 -7.30
CA ARG A 6 -3.20 -31.95 -7.80
C ARG A 6 -4.11 -31.53 -6.66
N ASN A 7 -4.21 -32.36 -5.61
CA ASN A 7 -5.03 -32.08 -4.43
C ASN A 7 -4.49 -30.88 -3.65
N TYR A 8 -3.17 -30.76 -3.54
CA TYR A 8 -2.53 -29.61 -2.91
C TYR A 8 -2.86 -28.31 -3.65
N MET A 9 -2.70 -28.29 -4.98
CA MET A 9 -3.00 -27.14 -5.83
C MET A 9 -4.49 -26.75 -5.78
N ALA A 10 -5.41 -27.72 -5.82
CA ALA A 10 -6.84 -27.46 -5.70
C ALA A 10 -7.21 -26.84 -4.34
N ARG A 11 -6.59 -27.32 -3.26
CA ARG A 11 -6.81 -26.81 -1.89
C ARG A 11 -6.33 -25.37 -1.73
N ILE A 12 -5.13 -25.04 -2.22
CA ILE A 12 -4.61 -23.66 -2.13
C ILE A 12 -5.39 -22.71 -3.04
N GLY A 13 -5.81 -23.16 -4.23
CA GLY A 13 -6.65 -22.39 -5.14
C GLY A 13 -8.02 -22.07 -4.54
N ARG A 14 -8.68 -23.05 -3.90
CA ARG A 14 -9.95 -22.85 -3.19
C ARG A 14 -9.81 -21.87 -2.02
N LYS A 15 -8.73 -21.97 -1.23
CA LYS A 15 -8.44 -21.05 -0.13
C LYS A 15 -8.21 -19.62 -0.63
N GLY A 16 -7.48 -19.46 -1.74
CA GLY A 16 -7.29 -18.17 -2.41
C GLY A 16 -8.60 -17.60 -2.94
N GLY A 17 -9.41 -18.41 -3.62
CA GLY A 17 -10.73 -18.03 -4.12
C GLY A 17 -11.70 -17.63 -3.00
N GLN A 18 -11.74 -18.37 -1.90
CA GLN A 18 -12.57 -18.03 -0.73
C GLN A 18 -12.10 -16.72 -0.06
N LYS A 19 -10.79 -16.48 0.03
CA LYS A 19 -10.24 -15.21 0.54
C LYS A 19 -10.56 -14.04 -0.39
N SER A 20 -10.49 -14.26 -1.70
CA SER A 20 -10.79 -13.27 -2.75
C SER A 20 -12.29 -12.99 -2.92
N ARG A 21 -13.16 -13.90 -2.48
CA ARG A 21 -14.62 -13.76 -2.47
C ARG A 21 -15.15 -13.05 -1.22
N ARG A 22 -14.29 -12.64 -0.29
CA ARG A 22 -14.69 -11.69 0.76
C ARG A 22 -15.10 -10.41 0.05
N SER A 23 -16.30 -9.90 0.32
CA SER A 23 -16.70 -8.59 -0.20
C SER A 23 -15.74 -7.56 0.38
N LEU A 24 -14.89 -7.01 -0.48
CA LEU A 24 -14.12 -5.84 -0.13
C LEU A 24 -14.99 -4.65 -0.48
N ASP A 25 -15.32 -3.82 0.50
CA ASP A 25 -16.04 -2.60 0.21
C ASP A 25 -15.19 -1.70 -0.71
N SER A 26 -15.83 -0.90 -1.56
CA SER A 26 -15.12 -0.02 -2.49
C SER A 26 -14.21 0.95 -1.72
N GLU A 27 -14.65 1.42 -0.56
CA GLU A 27 -13.86 2.30 0.31
C GLU A 27 -12.68 1.58 0.95
N GLU A 28 -12.87 0.33 1.41
CA GLU A 28 -11.77 -0.50 1.90
C GLU A 28 -10.73 -0.75 0.79
N ALA A 29 -11.17 -0.95 -0.45
CA ALA A 29 -10.27 -1.15 -1.60
C ALA A 29 -9.41 0.09 -1.85
N LYS A 30 -10.04 1.27 -1.87
CA LYS A 30 -9.34 2.55 -2.04
C LYS A 30 -8.35 2.77 -0.91
N LEU A 31 -8.75 2.55 0.34
CA LEU A 31 -7.88 2.70 1.50
C LEU A 31 -6.64 1.79 1.42
N MET A 32 -6.82 0.53 1.02
CA MET A 32 -5.69 -0.39 0.81
C MET A 32 -4.71 0.11 -0.26
N VAL A 33 -5.22 0.69 -1.35
CA VAL A 33 -4.40 1.28 -2.41
C VAL A 33 -3.67 2.52 -1.88
N SER A 34 -4.36 3.43 -1.20
CA SER A 34 -3.76 4.63 -0.59
C SER A 34 -2.62 4.28 0.37
N ILE A 35 -2.81 3.31 1.27
CA ILE A 35 -1.75 2.84 2.18
C ILE A 35 -0.54 2.30 1.39
N ARG A 36 -0.78 1.54 0.33
CA ARG A 36 0.29 0.97 -0.49
C ARG A 36 1.07 2.06 -1.23
N GLU A 37 0.38 3.04 -1.79
CA GLU A 37 0.99 4.18 -2.44
C GLU A 37 1.76 5.05 -1.45
N ALA A 38 1.23 5.28 -0.25
CA ALA A 38 1.90 6.06 0.78
C ALA A 38 3.20 5.40 1.22
N ARG A 39 3.20 4.08 1.41
CA ARG A 39 4.43 3.28 1.69
C ARG A 39 5.43 3.31 0.54
N ARG A 40 4.96 3.42 -0.71
CA ARG A 40 5.84 3.56 -1.88
C ARG A 40 6.46 4.95 -1.90
N ALA A 41 5.67 5.99 -1.65
CA ALA A 41 6.12 7.37 -1.61
C ALA A 41 7.11 7.60 -0.46
N PHE A 42 6.80 7.13 0.74
CA PHE A 42 7.66 7.21 1.92
C PHE A 42 9.05 6.62 1.64
N ARG A 43 9.12 5.42 1.05
CA ARG A 43 10.41 4.80 0.69
C ARG A 43 11.14 5.53 -0.43
N LYS A 44 10.41 6.02 -1.44
CA LYS A 44 11.01 6.72 -2.59
C LYS A 44 11.61 8.06 -2.18
N PHE A 45 10.92 8.81 -1.34
CA PHE A 45 11.29 10.16 -0.93
C PHE A 45 11.84 10.20 0.50
N HIS A 46 12.34 9.07 1.02
CA HIS A 46 12.79 8.98 2.40
C HIS A 46 13.88 10.02 2.69
N THR A 47 14.92 10.07 1.85
CA THR A 47 16.05 10.99 2.02
C THR A 47 15.68 12.47 1.85
N GLU A 48 14.64 12.78 1.07
CA GLU A 48 14.24 14.16 0.78
C GLU A 48 13.21 14.69 1.79
N CYS A 49 12.18 13.90 2.08
CA CYS A 49 11.01 14.33 2.86
C CYS A 49 10.96 13.72 4.27
N PHE A 50 11.63 12.59 4.49
CA PHE A 50 11.46 11.79 5.71
C PHE A 50 12.78 11.40 6.38
N TRP A 51 13.87 12.13 6.09
CA TRP A 51 15.23 11.75 6.50
C TRP A 51 15.40 11.63 8.02
N SER A 52 14.59 12.37 8.79
CA SER A 52 14.58 12.34 10.25
C SER A 52 13.77 11.18 10.85
N TYR A 53 13.04 10.42 10.03
CA TYR A 53 12.17 9.34 10.49
C TYR A 53 12.80 7.97 10.22
N ASP A 54 12.44 6.99 11.04
CA ASP A 54 12.87 5.61 10.89
C ASP A 54 12.47 5.07 9.49
N PRO A 55 13.42 4.60 8.65
CA PRO A 55 13.10 4.04 7.33
C PRO A 55 12.26 2.76 7.39
N THR A 56 12.19 2.10 8.55
CA THR A 56 11.39 0.89 8.81
C THR A 56 9.98 1.19 9.31
N LEU A 57 9.63 2.47 9.49
CA LEU A 57 8.31 2.91 9.92
C LEU A 57 7.21 2.36 9.01
N LYS A 58 6.22 1.71 9.62
CA LYS A 58 5.08 1.11 8.91
C LYS A 58 3.94 2.12 8.83
N ILE A 59 3.83 2.78 7.68
CA ILE A 59 2.71 3.70 7.37
C ILE A 59 1.37 2.95 7.45
N ALA A 60 0.46 3.44 8.29
CA ALA A 60 -0.92 3.01 8.48
C ALA A 60 -1.92 3.98 7.83
N ALA A 61 -3.22 3.75 8.03
CA ALA A 61 -4.28 4.60 7.48
C ALA A 61 -4.23 6.03 8.05
N ASP A 62 -3.95 6.16 9.34
CA ASP A 62 -3.95 7.45 10.04
C ASP A 62 -2.77 8.34 9.59
N ASP A 63 -1.70 7.73 9.07
CA ASP A 63 -0.51 8.43 8.60
C ASP A 63 -0.67 9.03 7.19
N LEU A 64 -1.75 8.72 6.47
CA LEU A 64 -1.92 9.11 5.06
C LEU A 64 -1.90 10.62 4.86
N SER A 65 -2.59 11.37 5.74
CA SER A 65 -2.63 12.83 5.72
C SER A 65 -1.24 13.41 5.93
N TRP A 66 -0.52 12.91 6.94
CA TRP A 66 0.84 13.32 7.26
C TRP A 66 1.82 13.05 6.11
N VAL A 67 1.79 11.85 5.50
CA VAL A 67 2.65 11.52 4.35
C VAL A 67 2.38 12.48 3.19
N LYS A 68 1.10 12.77 2.90
CA LYS A 68 0.71 13.72 1.86
C LYS A 68 1.27 15.13 2.15
N GLU A 69 1.14 15.61 3.37
CA GLU A 69 1.64 16.93 3.77
C GLU A 69 3.16 17.05 3.62
N GLN A 70 3.92 16.04 4.08
CA GLN A 70 5.38 16.05 3.96
C GLN A 70 5.83 16.07 2.49
N LEU A 71 5.21 15.26 1.63
CA LEU A 71 5.51 15.22 0.20
C LEU A 71 5.22 16.56 -0.49
N ILE A 72 4.11 17.20 -0.15
CA ILE A 72 3.72 18.50 -0.72
C ILE A 72 4.66 19.62 -0.26
N LYS A 73 5.05 19.60 1.02
CA LYS A 73 5.82 20.69 1.63
C LYS A 73 7.30 20.63 1.28
N TYR A 74 7.88 19.42 1.15
CA TYR A 74 9.34 19.26 1.07
C TYR A 74 9.86 18.55 -0.19
N GLY A 75 9.03 17.77 -0.91
CA GLY A 75 9.54 16.86 -1.95
C GLY A 75 9.52 17.38 -3.40
N GLY A 76 9.29 18.69 -3.58
CA GLY A 76 9.25 19.30 -4.91
C GLY A 76 8.16 18.74 -5.83
N ARG A 77 8.33 18.92 -7.15
CA ARG A 77 7.27 18.63 -8.14
C ARG A 77 6.89 17.16 -8.22
N GLU A 78 7.86 16.25 -8.16
CA GLU A 78 7.62 14.82 -8.32
C GLU A 78 6.98 14.20 -7.07
N ALA A 79 7.38 14.62 -5.87
CA ALA A 79 6.70 14.20 -4.65
C ALA A 79 5.29 14.78 -4.57
N TRP A 80 5.10 16.04 -4.97
CA TRP A 80 3.78 16.67 -5.02
C TRP A 80 2.80 15.93 -5.93
N LYS A 81 3.24 15.50 -7.13
CA LYS A 81 2.42 14.67 -8.03
C LYS A 81 2.03 13.33 -7.41
N MET A 82 2.88 12.76 -6.55
CA MET A 82 2.58 11.51 -5.86
C MET A 82 1.65 11.74 -4.67
N GLY A 83 1.92 12.76 -3.85
CA GLY A 83 1.12 13.14 -2.69
C GLY A 83 -0.31 13.57 -3.05
N SER A 84 -0.47 14.29 -4.17
CA SER A 84 -1.80 14.70 -4.67
C SER A 84 -2.71 13.53 -5.06
N ARG A 85 -2.17 12.32 -5.26
CA ARG A 85 -2.95 11.12 -5.61
C ARG A 85 -3.36 10.25 -4.41
N LEU A 86 -2.79 10.48 -3.22
CA LEU A 86 -2.94 9.58 -2.06
C LEU A 86 -4.32 9.57 -1.40
N CYS A 87 -5.12 10.64 -1.55
CA CYS A 87 -6.43 10.79 -0.91
C CYS A 87 -7.46 11.25 -1.95
N ARG A 88 -7.90 10.36 -2.85
CA ARG A 88 -8.92 10.66 -3.87
C ARG A 88 -10.13 9.74 -3.74
#